data_AF-A0A4Y2LVP0-F1
#
_entry.id   AF-A0A4Y2LVP0-F1
#
_cell.length_a   1.000
_cell.length_b   1.000
_cell.length_c   1.000
_cell.angle_alpha   90.00
_cell.angle_beta   90.00
_cell.angle_gamma   90.00
#
_symmetry.space_group_name_H-M   'P 1'
#
loop_
_entity.id
_entity.type
_entity.pdbx_description
1 polymer ?
#
loop_
_entity_poly.entity_id
_entity_poly.type
_entity_poly.pdbx_seq_one_letter_code
_entity_poly.pdbx_strand_id
1 'polypeptide(L)'
;MAVPGEDSRIINPLMPSFFHLAVVKVALPLFNDFDIKSLMSAFTDIQQKNSARFNEGCQNYLKANTAEAKLQFIPAHLRERVLNAVKGLHWAVRRWKCDHSAILTIKVEKCIFNWRSDGTINKLKQLNNWS
;
A
#
# COMPACT_ATOMS: atom_id res chain seq x y z
N MET A 1 35.32 -35.92 -14.58
CA MET A 1 34.23 -36.41 -13.71
C MET A 1 33.41 -35.20 -13.27
N ALA A 2 32.22 -35.00 -13.83
CA ALA A 2 31.32 -33.91 -13.43
C ALA A 2 30.15 -34.51 -12.63
N VAL A 3 29.82 -33.92 -11.49
CA VAL A 3 28.61 -34.23 -10.71
C VAL A 3 27.50 -33.33 -11.24
N PRO A 4 26.44 -33.87 -11.87
CA PRO A 4 25.26 -33.11 -12.23
C PRO A 4 24.21 -33.30 -11.14
N GLY A 5 23.96 -32.27 -10.34
CA GLY A 5 22.88 -32.30 -9.36
C GLY A 5 23.07 -31.24 -8.30
N GLU A 6 21.92 -30.72 -7.84
CA GLU A 6 21.75 -29.68 -6.81
C GLU A 6 21.87 -28.26 -7.40
N ASP A 7 20.84 -27.42 -7.44
CA ASP A 7 19.65 -27.36 -6.61
C ASP A 7 18.61 -26.54 -7.40
N SER A 8 17.85 -27.18 -8.29
CA SER A 8 16.72 -26.52 -8.98
C SER A 8 15.57 -26.40 -7.98
N ARG A 9 15.72 -25.51 -6.98
CA ARG A 9 14.59 -25.10 -6.16
C ARG A 9 13.60 -24.44 -7.10
N ILE A 10 12.60 -25.19 -7.50
CA ILE A 10 11.46 -24.66 -8.23
C ILE A 10 10.82 -23.66 -7.28
N ILE A 11 11.18 -22.38 -7.45
CA ILE A 11 10.50 -21.27 -6.78
C ILE A 11 9.14 -21.24 -7.45
N ASN A 12 8.17 -22.00 -6.94
CA ASN A 12 6.79 -21.85 -7.36
C ASN A 12 6.41 -20.39 -7.11
N PRO A 13 6.14 -19.59 -8.15
CA PRO A 13 5.65 -18.25 -7.92
C PRO A 13 4.31 -18.42 -7.20
N LEU A 14 4.25 -17.95 -5.95
CA LEU A 14 3.00 -17.88 -5.20
C LEU A 14 2.08 -16.98 -6.01
N MET A 15 1.22 -17.57 -6.83
CA MET A 15 0.29 -16.81 -7.64
C MET A 15 -0.81 -16.29 -6.70
N PRO A 16 -0.91 -14.96 -6.49
CA PRO A 16 -1.93 -14.43 -5.62
C PRO A 16 -3.30 -14.72 -6.22
N SER A 17 -4.31 -14.88 -5.37
CA SER A 17 -5.68 -15.05 -5.87
C SER A 17 -6.11 -13.83 -6.67
N PHE A 18 -6.96 -14.03 -7.68
CA PHE A 18 -7.54 -12.92 -8.45
C PHE A 18 -8.21 -11.88 -7.54
N PHE A 19 -8.85 -12.36 -6.47
CA PHE A 19 -9.45 -11.50 -5.45
C PHE A 19 -8.40 -10.64 -4.73
N HIS A 20 -7.26 -11.20 -4.33
CA HIS A 20 -6.15 -10.44 -3.73
C HIS A 20 -5.63 -9.36 -4.68
N LEU A 21 -5.41 -9.72 -5.96
CA LEU A 21 -4.99 -8.76 -6.98
C LEU A 21 -5.98 -7.62 -7.15
N ALA A 22 -7.28 -7.91 -7.17
CA ALA A 22 -8.32 -6.89 -7.27
C ALA A 22 -8.33 -5.96 -6.05
N VAL A 23 -8.22 -6.51 -4.83
CA VAL A 23 -8.15 -5.72 -3.60
C VAL A 23 -6.91 -4.82 -3.60
N VAL A 24 -5.74 -5.33 -3.97
CA VAL A 24 -4.50 -4.55 -4.07
C VAL A 24 -4.65 -3.43 -5.11
N LYS A 25 -5.27 -3.71 -6.26
CA LYS A 25 -5.50 -2.72 -7.32
C LYS A 25 -6.36 -1.55 -6.83
N VAL A 26 -7.33 -1.79 -5.96
CA VAL A 26 -8.15 -0.73 -5.33
C VAL A 26 -7.41 -0.05 -4.17
N ALA A 27 -6.58 -0.78 -3.43
CA ALA A 27 -5.82 -0.25 -2.31
C ALA A 27 -4.68 0.69 -2.74
N LEU A 28 -4.03 0.43 -3.88
CA LEU A 28 -2.85 1.17 -4.32
C LEU A 28 -3.11 2.69 -4.51
N PRO A 29 -4.19 3.12 -5.18
CA PRO A 29 -4.51 4.54 -5.29
C PRO A 29 -4.81 5.17 -3.94
N LEU A 30 -5.54 4.47 -3.05
CA LEU A 30 -5.81 4.97 -1.71
C LEU A 30 -4.51 5.18 -0.90
N PHE A 31 -3.58 4.23 -0.99
CA PHE A 31 -2.26 4.34 -0.38
C PHE A 31 -1.45 5.52 -0.91
N ASN A 32 -1.52 5.80 -2.20
CA ASN A 32 -0.76 6.91 -2.82
C ASN A 32 -1.39 8.28 -2.53
N ASP A 33 -2.72 8.35 -2.45
CA ASP A 33 -3.47 9.60 -2.37
C ASP A 33 -3.65 10.11 -0.93
N PHE A 34 -3.62 9.22 0.06
CA PHE A 34 -3.95 9.54 1.44
C PHE A 34 -2.95 8.96 2.43
N ASP A 35 -2.75 9.66 3.55
CA ASP A 35 -2.09 9.05 4.69
C ASP A 35 -3.00 8.03 5.38
N ILE A 36 -2.38 6.99 5.94
CA ILE A 36 -3.08 5.91 6.63
C ILE A 36 -3.98 6.41 7.77
N LYS A 37 -3.61 7.51 8.46
CA LYS A 37 -4.39 8.00 9.60
C LYS A 37 -5.70 8.62 9.12
N SER A 38 -5.65 9.45 8.08
CA SER A 38 -6.84 10.02 7.45
C SER A 38 -7.78 8.96 6.90
N LEU A 39 -7.27 7.91 6.24
CA LEU A 39 -8.11 6.80 5.76
C LEU A 39 -8.77 6.02 6.91
N MET A 40 -8.03 5.76 7.99
CA MET A 40 -8.57 5.05 9.16
C MET A 40 -9.64 5.88 9.88
N SER A 41 -9.44 7.20 9.98
CA SER A 41 -10.45 8.12 10.52
C SER A 41 -11.71 8.09 9.69
N ALA A 42 -11.59 8.31 8.37
CA ALA A 42 -12.74 8.32 7.45
C ALA A 42 -13.50 6.99 7.47
N PHE A 43 -12.81 5.86 7.59
CA PHE A 43 -13.47 4.56 7.74
C PHE A 43 -14.27 4.45 9.04
N THR A 44 -13.72 4.96 10.14
CA THR A 44 -14.36 4.96 11.46
C THR A 44 -15.61 5.84 11.43
N ASP A 45 -15.50 7.02 10.82
CA ASP A 45 -16.59 7.98 10.62
C ASP A 45 -17.76 7.35 9.84
N ILE A 46 -17.46 6.63 8.74
CA ILE A 46 -18.45 5.86 7.96
C ILE A 46 -19.12 4.79 8.83
N GLN A 47 -18.35 4.02 9.60
CA GLN A 47 -18.90 2.96 10.45
C GLN A 47 -19.82 3.50 11.54
N GLN A 48 -19.45 4.63 12.14
CA GLN A 48 -20.22 5.26 13.20
C GLN A 48 -21.40 6.09 12.67
N LYS A 49 -21.55 6.25 11.35
CA LYS A 49 -22.41 7.26 10.71
C LYS A 49 -22.15 8.69 11.23
N ASN A 50 -20.98 8.89 11.83
CA ASN A 50 -20.52 10.17 12.30
C ASN A 50 -19.69 10.76 11.17
N SER A 51 -20.33 11.41 10.20
CA SER A 51 -19.61 12.40 9.40
C SER A 51 -19.23 13.50 10.38
N ALA A 52 -18.05 13.40 11.00
CA ALA A 52 -17.56 14.45 11.86
C ALA A 52 -17.63 15.74 11.04
N ARG A 53 -18.40 16.72 11.53
CA ARG A 53 -18.45 18.08 10.99
C ARG A 53 -17.09 18.71 11.25
N PHE A 54 -16.10 18.32 10.47
CA PHE A 54 -14.86 19.04 10.36
C PHE A 54 -15.19 20.47 9.93
N ASN A 55 -14.49 21.43 10.54
CA ASN A 55 -14.71 22.85 10.28
C ASN A 55 -14.51 23.13 8.77
N GLU A 56 -15.58 23.54 8.09
CA GLU A 56 -15.58 23.89 6.66
C GLU A 56 -14.51 24.97 6.41
N GLY A 57 -13.47 24.62 5.64
CA GLY A 57 -12.46 25.59 5.17
C GLY A 57 -11.00 25.17 5.27
N CYS A 58 -10.65 24.12 6.04
CA CYS A 58 -9.27 23.66 6.13
C CYS A 58 -8.90 22.65 5.02
N GLN A 59 -7.66 22.70 4.51
CA GLN A 59 -7.18 21.76 3.48
C GLN A 59 -7.27 20.28 3.93
N ASN A 60 -7.14 20.02 5.23
CA ASN A 60 -7.31 18.70 5.83
C ASN A 60 -8.76 18.20 5.75
N TYR A 61 -9.75 19.11 5.78
CA TYR A 61 -11.16 18.77 5.62
C TYR A 61 -11.46 18.25 4.20
N LEU A 62 -10.96 18.95 3.17
CA LEU A 62 -11.15 18.54 1.78
C LEU A 62 -10.55 17.15 1.53
N LYS A 63 -9.37 16.85 2.10
CA LYS A 63 -8.75 15.53 2.01
C LYS A 63 -9.56 14.45 2.74
N ALA A 64 -10.06 14.75 3.94
CA ALA A 64 -10.88 13.82 4.71
C ALA A 64 -12.19 13.48 3.98
N ASN A 65 -12.91 14.48 3.48
CA ASN A 65 -14.13 14.27 2.68
C ASN A 65 -13.85 13.48 1.39
N THR A 66 -12.72 13.75 0.73
CA THR A 66 -12.35 13.01 -0.49
C THR A 66 -12.02 11.55 -0.16
N ALA A 67 -11.33 11.29 0.97
CA ALA A 67 -11.05 9.95 1.44
C ALA A 67 -12.34 9.20 1.78
N GLU A 68 -13.26 9.86 2.49
CA GLU A 68 -14.57 9.31 2.82
C GLU A 68 -15.36 8.96 1.55
N ALA A 69 -15.47 9.89 0.60
CA ALA A 69 -16.14 9.66 -0.67
C ALA A 69 -15.55 8.45 -1.41
N LYS A 70 -14.21 8.37 -1.53
CA LYS A 70 -13.53 7.23 -2.16
C LYS A 70 -13.77 5.91 -1.43
N LEU A 71 -13.85 5.91 -0.10
CA LEU A 71 -14.20 4.72 0.69
C LEU A 71 -15.66 4.32 0.52
N GLN A 72 -16.58 5.29 0.37
CA GLN A 72 -18.00 5.01 0.17
C GLN A 72 -18.28 4.33 -1.19
N PHE A 73 -17.51 4.64 -2.25
CA PHE A 73 -17.57 3.95 -3.54
C PHE A 73 -17.22 2.45 -3.45
N ILE A 74 -16.48 2.03 -2.43
CA ILE A 74 -16.16 0.63 -2.21
C ILE A 74 -17.37 -0.05 -1.52
N PRO A 75 -17.84 -1.22 -2.00
CA PRO A 75 -18.90 -1.97 -1.35
C PRO A 75 -18.59 -2.20 0.13
N ALA A 76 -19.58 -2.01 1.01
CA ALA A 76 -19.38 -2.00 2.46
C ALA A 76 -18.62 -3.24 2.98
N HIS A 77 -18.98 -4.43 2.49
CA HIS A 77 -18.34 -5.70 2.88
C HIS A 77 -16.89 -5.87 2.38
N LEU A 78 -16.43 -5.01 1.46
CA LEU A 78 -15.06 -5.00 0.93
C LEU A 78 -14.17 -3.92 1.55
N ARG A 79 -14.75 -2.89 2.18
CA ARG A 79 -14.00 -1.74 2.70
C ARG A 79 -12.90 -2.16 3.67
N GLU A 80 -13.23 -3.02 4.64
CA GLU A 80 -12.25 -3.50 5.61
C GLU A 80 -11.09 -4.27 4.95
N ARG A 81 -11.39 -5.10 3.94
CA ARG A 81 -10.37 -5.85 3.19
C ARG A 81 -9.44 -4.91 2.42
N VAL A 82 -9.99 -3.89 1.77
CA VAL A 82 -9.20 -2.86 1.07
C VAL A 82 -8.33 -2.07 2.06
N LEU A 83 -8.88 -1.66 3.20
CA LEU A 83 -8.12 -0.98 4.25
C LEU A 83 -6.99 -1.85 4.82
N ASN A 84 -7.22 -3.14 5.01
CA ASN A 84 -6.17 -4.06 5.45
C ASN A 84 -5.07 -4.21 4.40
N ALA A 85 -5.40 -4.18 3.11
CA ALA A 85 -4.41 -4.12 2.05
C ALA A 85 -3.61 -2.79 2.08
N VAL A 86 -4.25 -1.64 2.29
CA VAL A 86 -3.56 -0.34 2.47
C VAL A 86 -2.59 -0.39 3.66
N LYS A 87 -3.02 -0.95 4.80
CA LYS A 87 -2.14 -1.18 5.96
C LYS A 87 -0.94 -2.05 5.57
N GLY A 88 -1.17 -3.13 4.81
CA GLY A 88 -0.12 -4.00 4.30
C GLY A 88 0.91 -3.26 3.45
N LEU A 89 0.47 -2.40 2.53
CA LEU A 89 1.35 -1.54 1.72
C LEU A 89 2.19 -0.59 2.59
N HIS A 90 1.56 0.06 3.58
CA HIS A 90 2.27 0.91 4.54
C HIS A 90 3.35 0.16 5.32
N TRP A 91 3.05 -1.05 5.79
CA TRP A 91 4.01 -1.90 6.47
C TRP A 91 5.15 -2.36 5.55
N ALA A 92 4.86 -2.69 4.30
CA ALA A 92 5.87 -3.05 3.32
C ALA A 92 6.86 -1.90 3.09
N VAL A 93 6.36 -0.66 2.93
CA VAL A 93 7.21 0.53 2.81
C VAL A 93 8.02 0.78 4.07
N ARG A 94 7.38 0.71 5.25
CA ARG A 94 8.08 0.91 6.53
C ARG A 94 9.20 -0.11 6.72
N ARG A 95 8.91 -1.38 6.46
CA ARG A 95 9.88 -2.47 6.56
C ARG A 95 11.04 -2.25 5.60
N TRP A 96 10.74 -1.96 4.33
CA TRP A 96 11.78 -1.67 3.34
C TRP A 96 12.68 -0.51 3.78
N LYS A 97 12.11 0.57 4.31
CA LYS A 97 12.88 1.71 4.83
C LYS A 97 13.76 1.33 6.02
N CYS A 98 13.28 0.49 6.93
CA CYS A 98 14.08 0.00 8.05
C CYS A 98 15.26 -0.85 7.55
N ASP A 99 14.98 -1.79 6.64
CA ASP A 99 15.96 -2.72 6.07
C ASP A 99 17.06 -1.97 5.27
N HIS A 100 16.72 -0.82 4.68
CA HIS A 100 17.62 -0.01 3.85
C HIS A 100 17.97 1.34 4.50
N SER A 101 17.77 1.46 5.82
CA SER A 101 17.93 2.72 6.55
C SER A 101 19.30 3.35 6.34
N ALA A 102 20.37 2.54 6.40
CA ALA A 102 21.75 3.00 6.18
C ALA A 102 21.99 3.66 4.81
N ILE A 103 21.27 3.21 3.77
CA ILE A 103 21.34 3.76 2.41
C ILE A 103 20.52 5.06 2.32
N LEU A 104 19.37 5.09 3.00
CA LEU A 104 18.46 6.24 3.01
C LEU A 104 19.01 7.43 3.81
N THR A 105 19.84 7.21 4.83
CA THR A 105 20.51 8.29 5.56
C THR A 105 21.37 9.17 4.65
N ILE A 106 21.83 8.63 3.51
CA ILE A 106 22.73 9.30 2.55
C ILE A 106 21.94 10.13 1.54
N LYS A 107 20.68 9.80 1.26
CA LYS A 107 19.85 10.47 0.25
C LYS A 107 18.49 10.82 0.84
N VAL A 108 18.35 12.08 1.26
CA VAL A 108 17.11 12.71 1.77
C VAL A 108 16.09 12.93 0.63
N GLU A 109 15.96 11.98 -0.29
CA GLU A 109 15.02 12.06 -1.40
C GLU A 109 13.79 11.19 -1.15
N LYS A 110 12.66 11.68 -1.68
CA LYS A 110 11.38 10.98 -1.69
C LYS A 110 11.56 9.63 -2.38
N CYS A 111 11.51 8.53 -1.63
CA CYS A 111 11.54 7.19 -2.21
C CYS A 111 10.29 6.95 -3.06
N ILE A 112 10.46 6.77 -4.36
CA ILE A 112 9.40 6.31 -5.26
C ILE A 112 9.44 4.77 -5.26
N PHE A 113 8.34 4.15 -4.84
CA PHE A 113 8.22 2.69 -4.77
C PHE A 113 7.54 2.15 -6.03
N ASN A 114 8.21 1.22 -6.71
CA ASN A 114 7.60 0.48 -7.81
C ASN A 114 6.85 -0.73 -7.22
N TRP A 115 5.53 -0.77 -7.38
CA TRP A 115 4.69 -1.86 -6.86
C TRP A 115 4.50 -2.97 -7.90
N ARG A 116 4.48 -4.22 -7.43
CA ARG A 116 3.98 -5.37 -8.20
C ARG A 116 2.47 -5.46 -8.04
N SER A 117 1.81 -6.18 -8.95
CA SER A 117 0.36 -6.38 -8.93
C SER A 117 -0.15 -7.10 -7.68
N ASP A 118 0.73 -7.85 -7.00
CA ASP A 118 0.46 -8.57 -5.75
C ASP A 118 0.58 -7.71 -4.49
N GLY A 119 0.96 -6.43 -4.63
CA GLY A 119 1.10 -5.50 -3.52
C GLY A 119 2.48 -5.56 -2.84
N THR A 120 3.44 -6.29 -3.43
CA THR A 120 4.83 -6.29 -2.96
C THR A 120 5.66 -5.23 -3.70
N ILE A 121 6.72 -4.75 -3.04
CA ILE A 121 7.66 -3.81 -3.66
C ILE A 121 8.51 -4.56 -4.68
N ASN A 122 8.57 -4.03 -5.91
CA ASN A 122 9.41 -4.56 -6.98
C ASN A 122 10.88 -4.21 -6.73
N LYS A 123 11.56 -5.09 -5.97
CA LYS A 123 12.98 -4.94 -5.60
C LYS A 123 13.92 -4.87 -6.82
N LEU A 124 13.61 -5.57 -7.91
CA LEU A 124 14.46 -5.64 -9.11
C LEU A 124 14.47 -4.30 -9.86
N LYS A 125 13.30 -3.70 -10.07
CA LYS A 125 13.20 -2.40 -10.75
C LYS A 125 13.71 -1.24 -9.90
N GLN A 126 13.73 -1.43 -8.57
CA GLN A 126 14.20 -0.41 -7.64
C GLN A 126 15.74 -0.34 -7.57
N LEU A 127 16.49 -1.34 -8.06
CA LEU A 127 17.95 -1.26 -8.20
C LEU A 127 18.37 -0.45 -9.44
N ASN A 128 17.61 -0.53 -10.53
CA ASN A 128 17.96 0.11 -11.81
C ASN A 128 17.73 1.64 -11.85
N ASN A 129 16.98 2.20 -10.90
CA ASN A 129 16.84 3.65 -10.74
C ASN A 129 18.05 4.30 -10.00
N TRP A 130 19.08 3.50 -9.67
CA TRP A 130 20.25 3.92 -8.90
C TRP A 130 21.58 3.59 -9.60
N SER A 131 21.55 3.13 -10.86
CA SER A 131 22.73 2.87 -11.70
C SER A 131 22.99 4.03 -12.64
#